data_AF-A0A7C7IBC8-F1
#
_entry.id   AF-A0A7C7IBC8-F1
#
_cell.length_a   1.000
_cell.length_b   1.000
_cell.length_c   1.000
_cell.angle_alpha   90.00
_cell.angle_beta   90.00
_cell.angle_gamma   90.00
#
_symmetry.space_group_name_H-M   'P 1'
#
loop_
_entity.id
_entity.type
_entity.pdbx_description
1 polymer ?
#
loop_
_entity_poly.entity_id
_entity_poly.type
_entity_poly.pdbx_seq_one_letter_code
_entity_poly.pdbx_strand_id
1 'polypeptide(L)'
;MAQDASVLAGLLARRIKRAEMFLATAESCTGGMIASVLTDIQGASRWFTQGWITYSNESKIKQLGVDESIFVADEGSAGAVSSEVAEAMAIGAAKKSGADMTIAVTGIAGPTGSTESKEVGLVWVGIYLDDKVTTKCAEFGQGDRHSNKEAFTTFALRVALEVWGEHHEQQNAESESSDEDGSKAPTSVPAALNLLSDGPQTGDWHGDVAWSEGDEEPKPDSDEDPAIPDSDIAWGEE
;
A
#
# COMPACT_ATOMS: atom_id res chain seq x y z
N MET A 1 -12.78 -15.07 2.06
CA MET A 1 -12.31 -14.28 3.21
C MET A 1 -11.68 -13.00 2.66
N ALA A 2 -12.21 -11.83 3.03
CA ALA A 2 -11.51 -10.58 2.76
C ALA A 2 -10.18 -10.64 3.54
N GLN A 3 -9.06 -10.47 2.84
CA GLN A 3 -7.77 -10.39 3.53
C GLN A 3 -7.67 -9.01 4.17
N ASP A 4 -7.21 -8.96 5.42
CA ASP A 4 -7.01 -7.71 6.15
C ASP A 4 -5.96 -6.83 5.44
N ALA A 5 -6.26 -5.54 5.31
CA ALA A 5 -5.35 -4.53 4.75
C ALA A 5 -3.99 -4.54 5.46
N SER A 6 -3.95 -4.79 6.77
CA SER A 6 -2.69 -4.87 7.54
C SER A 6 -1.77 -5.98 7.03
N VAL A 7 -2.34 -7.15 6.67
CA VAL A 7 -1.60 -8.30 6.15
C VAL A 7 -1.05 -7.99 4.76
N LEU A 8 -1.86 -7.37 3.89
CA LEU A 8 -1.45 -6.97 2.55
C LEU A 8 -0.35 -5.91 2.59
N ALA A 9 -0.49 -4.90 3.44
CA ALA A 9 0.53 -3.88 3.65
C ALA A 9 1.84 -4.50 4.17
N GLY A 10 1.77 -5.43 5.11
CA GLY A 10 2.94 -6.17 5.60
C GLY A 10 3.65 -6.98 4.51
N LEU A 11 2.89 -7.61 3.60
CA LEU A 11 3.44 -8.31 2.44
C LEU A 11 4.13 -7.34 1.47
N LEU A 12 3.49 -6.21 1.17
CA LEU A 12 4.00 -5.21 0.25
C LEU A 12 5.27 -4.57 0.81
N ALA A 13 5.26 -4.14 2.07
CA ALA A 13 6.42 -3.58 2.75
C ALA A 13 7.63 -4.53 2.73
N ARG A 14 7.42 -5.84 2.90
CA ARG A 14 8.51 -6.82 2.79
C ARG A 14 9.13 -6.85 1.38
N ARG A 15 8.32 -6.72 0.33
CA ARG A 15 8.78 -6.72 -1.06
C ARG A 15 9.57 -5.45 -1.37
N ILE A 16 8.99 -4.29 -1.06
CA ILE A 16 9.61 -2.97 -1.23
C ILE A 16 10.96 -2.91 -0.49
N LYS A 17 11.00 -3.32 0.78
CA LYS A 17 12.24 -3.34 1.58
C LYS A 17 13.32 -4.26 1.02
N ARG A 18 12.95 -5.41 0.45
CA ARG A 18 13.92 -6.36 -0.12
C ARG A 18 14.51 -5.87 -1.44
N ALA A 19 13.73 -5.12 -2.21
CA ALA A 19 14.18 -4.50 -3.45
C ALA A 19 14.88 -3.15 -3.23
N GLU A 20 14.98 -2.69 -1.98
CA GLU A 20 15.54 -1.37 -1.64
C GLU A 20 14.82 -0.20 -2.34
N MET A 21 13.53 -0.37 -2.60
CA MET A 21 12.68 0.61 -3.28
C MET A 21 11.95 1.52 -2.30
N PHE A 22 11.45 2.63 -2.83
CA PHE A 22 10.60 3.59 -2.15
C PHE A 22 9.15 3.52 -2.62
N LEU A 23 8.22 3.76 -1.69
CA LEU A 23 6.79 3.76 -1.92
C LEU A 23 6.19 5.11 -1.53
N ALA A 24 5.29 5.63 -2.38
CA ALA A 24 4.45 6.78 -2.06
C ALA A 24 2.96 6.52 -2.37
N THR A 25 2.07 7.35 -1.85
CA THR A 25 0.61 7.19 -2.01
C THR A 25 -0.09 8.48 -2.42
N ALA A 26 -1.12 8.38 -3.26
CA ALA A 26 -2.02 9.47 -3.62
C ALA A 26 -3.49 9.05 -3.41
N GLU A 27 -4.11 9.52 -2.34
CA GLU A 27 -5.42 9.10 -1.90
C GLU A 27 -6.48 10.19 -2.11
N SER A 28 -7.69 9.77 -2.48
CA SER A 28 -8.87 10.64 -2.50
C SER A 28 -9.93 10.10 -1.54
N CYS A 29 -10.77 9.17 -1.99
CA CYS A 29 -11.92 8.66 -1.21
C CYS A 29 -11.53 7.88 0.06
N THR A 30 -10.35 7.26 0.09
CA THR A 30 -9.81 6.55 1.27
C THR A 30 -9.30 7.49 2.36
N GLY A 31 -8.98 8.74 2.03
CA GLY A 31 -8.68 9.78 3.01
C GLY A 31 -7.49 9.48 3.93
N GLY A 32 -6.49 8.73 3.47
CA GLY A 32 -5.26 8.45 4.23
C GLY A 32 -5.19 7.05 4.84
N MET A 33 -6.20 6.21 4.61
CA MET A 33 -6.22 4.86 5.17
C MET A 33 -5.13 3.95 4.60
N ILE A 34 -4.71 4.15 3.34
CA ILE A 34 -3.61 3.37 2.76
C ILE A 34 -2.30 3.80 3.41
N ALA A 35 -2.03 5.10 3.47
CA ALA A 35 -0.88 5.65 4.16
C ALA A 35 -0.82 5.21 5.63
N SER A 36 -1.93 5.31 6.36
CA SER A 36 -2.03 4.90 7.77
C SER A 36 -1.55 3.46 7.97
N VAL A 37 -2.14 2.51 7.23
CA VAL A 37 -1.81 1.08 7.39
C VAL A 37 -0.36 0.78 6.97
N LEU A 38 0.18 1.50 5.99
CA LEU A 38 1.60 1.37 5.61
C LEU A 38 2.53 1.94 6.70
N THR A 39 2.17 3.06 7.32
CA THR A 39 2.97 3.71 8.36
C THR A 39 2.90 3.04 9.72
N ASP A 40 1.90 2.19 9.97
CA ASP A 40 1.82 1.34 11.17
C ASP A 40 2.94 0.28 11.20
N ILE A 41 3.58 0.01 10.06
CA ILE A 41 4.66 -0.96 9.95
C ILE A 41 5.97 -0.34 10.47
N GLN A 42 6.60 -1.01 11.43
CA GLN A 42 7.86 -0.54 12.02
C GLN A 42 8.95 -0.26 10.97
N GLY A 43 9.55 0.93 11.08
CA GLY A 43 10.60 1.40 10.17
C GLY A 43 10.07 1.90 8.82
N ALA A 44 8.77 2.25 8.73
CA ALA A 44 8.16 2.86 7.54
C ALA A 44 8.98 4.02 6.95
N SER A 45 9.60 4.85 7.80
CA SER A 45 10.43 5.99 7.36
C SER A 45 11.62 5.64 6.46
N ARG A 46 12.00 4.36 6.36
CA ARG A 46 13.10 3.92 5.49
C ARG A 46 12.66 3.62 4.06
N TRP A 47 11.37 3.45 3.79
CA TRP A 47 10.86 2.97 2.50
C TRP A 47 9.54 3.62 2.08
N PHE A 48 8.76 4.16 3.00
CA PHE A 48 7.59 4.99 2.68
C PHE A 48 7.99 6.46 2.75
N THR A 49 7.93 7.16 1.62
CA THR A 49 8.49 8.51 1.49
C THR A 49 7.45 9.60 1.66
N GLN A 50 6.29 9.46 1.02
CA GLN A 50 5.29 10.52 0.98
C GLN A 50 3.87 10.01 0.73
N GLY A 51 2.89 10.74 1.27
CA GLY A 51 1.47 10.53 1.00
C GLY A 51 0.78 11.85 0.66
N TRP A 52 -0.14 11.82 -0.31
CA TRP A 52 -1.00 12.94 -0.66
C TRP A 52 -2.45 12.58 -0.44
N ILE A 53 -3.21 13.47 0.21
CA ILE A 53 -4.67 13.39 0.25
C ILE A 53 -5.22 14.47 -0.68
N THR A 54 -5.53 14.11 -1.93
CA THR A 54 -6.03 15.04 -2.96
C THR A 54 -7.52 14.84 -3.20
N TYR A 55 -8.33 15.30 -2.25
CA TYR A 55 -9.78 15.04 -2.27
C TYR A 55 -10.51 15.80 -3.40
N SER A 56 -10.15 17.06 -3.67
CA SER A 56 -10.75 17.88 -4.74
C SER A 56 -9.99 17.75 -6.07
N ASN A 57 -10.66 18.06 -7.20
CA ASN A 57 -9.99 18.15 -8.51
C ASN A 57 -8.87 19.18 -8.50
N GLU A 58 -9.10 20.36 -7.90
CA GLU A 58 -8.08 21.39 -7.70
C GLU A 58 -6.85 20.86 -6.95
N SER A 59 -7.06 20.05 -5.91
CA SER A 59 -5.95 19.43 -5.17
C SER A 59 -5.19 18.42 -6.03
N LYS A 60 -5.87 17.63 -6.86
CA LYS A 60 -5.23 16.70 -7.81
C LYS A 60 -4.36 17.46 -8.82
N ILE A 61 -4.87 18.57 -9.36
CA ILE A 61 -4.13 19.43 -10.30
C ILE A 61 -2.91 20.05 -9.60
N LYS A 62 -3.12 20.76 -8.49
CA LYS A 62 -2.06 21.50 -7.80
C LYS A 62 -0.98 20.58 -7.21
N GLN A 63 -1.40 19.49 -6.58
CA GLN A 63 -0.49 18.64 -5.81
C GLN A 63 0.11 17.52 -6.64
N LEU A 64 -0.54 17.04 -7.70
CA LEU A 64 -0.03 15.91 -8.49
C LEU A 64 0.17 16.25 -9.97
N GLY A 65 -0.24 17.45 -10.42
CA GLY A 65 -0.07 17.85 -11.82
C GLY A 65 -1.01 17.12 -12.77
N VAL A 66 -2.16 16.63 -12.28
CA VAL A 66 -3.21 16.06 -13.13
C VAL A 66 -3.71 17.15 -14.08
N ASP A 67 -3.76 16.85 -15.38
CA ASP A 67 -4.22 17.80 -16.40
C ASP A 67 -5.72 18.06 -16.24
N GLU A 68 -6.13 19.32 -16.34
CA GLU A 68 -7.53 19.73 -16.18
C GLU A 68 -8.45 19.10 -17.24
N SER A 69 -7.92 18.86 -18.45
CA SER A 69 -8.66 18.24 -19.56
C SER A 69 -9.10 16.80 -19.25
N ILE A 70 -8.42 16.09 -18.36
CA ILE A 70 -8.79 14.71 -17.96
C ILE A 70 -10.13 14.69 -17.22
N PHE A 71 -10.53 15.80 -16.59
CA PHE A 71 -11.83 15.88 -15.91
C PHE A 71 -12.99 16.24 -16.86
N VAL A 72 -12.71 16.60 -18.12
CA VAL A 72 -13.73 17.00 -19.08
C VAL A 72 -14.46 15.77 -19.59
N ALA A 73 -15.76 15.73 -19.34
CA ALA A 73 -16.64 14.65 -19.74
C ALA A 73 -17.02 14.74 -21.22
N ASP A 74 -16.33 14.02 -22.09
CA ASP A 74 -16.92 13.64 -23.38
C ASP A 74 -17.69 12.32 -23.20
N GLU A 75 -19.00 12.37 -23.50
CA GLU A 75 -19.92 11.23 -23.52
C GLU A 75 -19.95 10.39 -22.21
N GLY A 76 -20.25 11.03 -21.08
CA GLY A 76 -20.78 10.37 -19.88
C GLY A 76 -19.80 9.57 -19.01
N SER A 77 -18.50 9.60 -19.32
CA SER A 77 -17.51 8.70 -18.69
C SER A 77 -16.27 9.37 -18.07
N ALA A 78 -15.78 10.51 -18.55
CA ALA A 78 -14.65 11.20 -17.91
C ALA A 78 -15.11 12.11 -16.76
N GLY A 79 -14.56 11.88 -15.58
CA GLY A 79 -14.86 12.61 -14.35
C GLY A 79 -13.87 12.19 -13.28
N ALA A 80 -13.88 12.81 -12.10
CA ALA A 80 -12.85 12.61 -11.06
C ALA A 80 -12.57 11.15 -10.65
N VAL A 81 -13.49 10.23 -10.96
CA VAL A 81 -13.38 8.78 -10.76
C VAL A 81 -13.28 8.10 -12.13
N SER A 82 -12.06 7.90 -12.62
CA SER A 82 -11.76 7.22 -13.89
C SER A 82 -10.37 6.58 -13.88
N SER A 83 -10.07 5.76 -14.88
CA SER A 83 -8.74 5.17 -15.08
C SER A 83 -7.67 6.25 -15.27
N GLU A 84 -7.95 7.22 -16.12
CA GLU A 84 -7.04 8.30 -16.52
C GLU A 84 -6.66 9.18 -15.32
N VAL A 85 -7.62 9.47 -14.44
CA VAL A 85 -7.33 10.21 -13.19
C VAL A 85 -6.46 9.38 -12.26
N ALA A 86 -6.75 8.07 -12.10
CA ALA A 86 -5.94 7.20 -11.25
C ALA A 86 -4.51 7.06 -11.76
N GLU A 87 -4.33 6.89 -13.07
CA GLU A 87 -3.03 6.90 -13.75
C GLU A 87 -2.28 8.22 -13.55
N ALA A 88 -2.92 9.35 -13.86
CA ALA A 88 -2.30 10.67 -13.72
C ALA A 88 -1.90 10.97 -12.27
N MET A 89 -2.71 10.55 -11.29
CA MET A 89 -2.38 10.66 -9.87
C MET A 89 -1.15 9.80 -9.51
N ALA A 90 -1.06 8.56 -10.00
CA ALA A 90 0.07 7.67 -9.72
C ALA A 90 1.38 8.24 -10.31
N ILE A 91 1.35 8.68 -11.57
CA ILE A 91 2.48 9.32 -12.25
C ILE A 91 2.90 10.59 -11.52
N GLY A 92 1.92 11.43 -11.16
CA GLY A 92 2.16 12.68 -10.45
C GLY A 92 2.84 12.45 -9.09
N ALA A 93 2.37 11.45 -8.35
CA ALA A 93 2.96 11.05 -7.08
C ALA A 93 4.39 10.54 -7.27
N ALA A 94 4.65 9.72 -8.29
CA ALA A 94 5.97 9.17 -8.58
C ALA A 94 6.97 10.28 -8.89
N LYS A 95 6.60 11.19 -9.81
CA LYS A 95 7.43 12.34 -10.21
C LYS A 95 7.77 13.25 -9.04
N LYS A 96 6.85 13.45 -8.09
CA LYS A 96 7.06 14.36 -6.96
C LYS A 96 7.78 13.74 -5.77
N SER A 97 7.58 12.45 -5.53
CA SER A 97 8.25 11.73 -4.43
C SER A 97 9.61 11.17 -4.84
N GLY A 98 9.83 10.90 -6.13
CA GLY A 98 10.93 10.06 -6.59
C GLY A 98 10.81 8.60 -6.13
N ALA A 99 9.61 8.16 -5.73
CA ALA A 99 9.37 6.78 -5.31
C ALA A 99 9.29 5.85 -6.52
N ASP A 100 9.89 4.66 -6.39
CA ASP A 100 9.90 3.65 -7.45
C ASP A 100 8.51 3.02 -7.65
N MET A 101 7.71 2.94 -6.57
CA MET A 101 6.31 2.53 -6.63
C MET A 101 5.39 3.62 -6.08
N THR A 102 4.24 3.85 -6.72
CA THR A 102 3.15 4.63 -6.12
C THR A 102 1.79 3.97 -6.23
N ILE A 103 0.94 4.22 -5.23
CA ILE A 103 -0.44 3.76 -5.19
C ILE A 103 -1.37 4.97 -5.21
N ALA A 104 -2.17 5.11 -6.26
CA ALA A 104 -3.17 6.15 -6.38
C ALA A 104 -4.59 5.59 -6.32
N VAL A 105 -5.50 6.26 -5.60
CA VAL A 105 -6.89 5.83 -5.46
C VAL A 105 -7.88 6.98 -5.64
N THR A 106 -8.85 6.76 -6.52
CA THR A 106 -10.02 7.62 -6.71
C THR A 106 -11.30 6.78 -6.80
N GLY A 107 -12.39 7.22 -6.19
CA GLY A 107 -13.61 6.41 -6.09
C GLY A 107 -14.79 7.14 -5.43
N ILE A 108 -15.95 6.49 -5.45
CA ILE A 108 -17.22 6.99 -4.92
C ILE A 108 -17.55 6.19 -3.65
N ALA A 109 -17.13 6.68 -2.48
CA ALA A 109 -17.38 5.98 -1.21
C ALA A 109 -18.86 6.05 -0.75
N GLY A 110 -19.67 6.96 -1.29
CA GLY A 110 -21.07 7.15 -0.89
C GLY A 110 -21.27 8.05 0.33
N PRO A 111 -22.49 8.18 0.87
CA PRO A 111 -23.72 7.56 0.35
C PRO A 111 -24.26 8.28 -0.90
N THR A 112 -23.69 9.43 -1.26
CA THR A 112 -24.04 10.20 -2.47
C THR A 112 -22.93 10.10 -3.51
N GLY A 113 -23.20 10.60 -4.73
CA GLY A 113 -22.20 10.72 -5.79
C GLY A 113 -22.32 9.66 -6.90
N SER A 114 -23.34 8.81 -6.84
CA SER A 114 -23.68 7.94 -7.98
C SER A 114 -24.22 8.76 -9.16
N THR A 115 -23.86 8.36 -10.37
CA THR A 115 -24.48 8.77 -11.63
C THR A 115 -25.10 7.55 -12.30
N GLU A 116 -25.84 7.74 -13.41
CA GLU A 116 -26.36 6.62 -14.21
C GLU A 116 -25.26 5.67 -14.71
N SER A 117 -24.02 6.17 -14.83
CA SER A 117 -22.86 5.41 -15.32
C SER A 117 -21.87 4.97 -14.23
N LYS A 118 -21.98 5.48 -13.00
CA LYS A 118 -21.01 5.24 -11.91
C LYS A 118 -21.74 5.10 -10.59
N GLU A 119 -21.78 3.91 -10.02
CA GLU A 119 -22.47 3.68 -8.76
C GLU A 119 -21.59 3.99 -7.54
N VAL A 120 -22.24 4.20 -6.39
CA VAL A 120 -21.56 4.19 -5.09
C VAL A 120 -20.88 2.83 -4.95
N GLY A 121 -19.61 2.83 -4.56
CA GLY A 121 -18.81 1.61 -4.53
C GLY A 121 -17.76 1.49 -5.63
N LEU A 122 -17.86 2.31 -6.68
CA LEU A 122 -16.87 2.32 -7.75
C LEU A 122 -15.54 2.90 -7.26
N VAL A 123 -14.45 2.21 -7.52
CA VAL A 123 -13.09 2.67 -7.27
C VAL A 123 -12.15 2.33 -8.43
N TRP A 124 -11.24 3.25 -8.71
CA TRP A 124 -10.09 3.09 -9.59
C TRP A 124 -8.81 3.20 -8.77
N VAL A 125 -7.90 2.27 -9.03
CA VAL A 125 -6.56 2.22 -8.46
C VAL A 125 -5.56 2.32 -9.59
N GLY A 126 -4.59 3.24 -9.48
CA GLY A 126 -3.44 3.34 -10.36
C GLY A 126 -2.17 2.96 -9.61
N ILE A 127 -1.36 2.08 -10.18
CA ILE A 127 -0.06 1.68 -9.65
C ILE A 127 1.01 2.09 -10.65
N TYR A 128 1.91 2.98 -10.22
CA TYR A 128 3.16 3.22 -10.93
C TYR A 128 4.23 2.30 -10.35
N LEU A 129 5.01 1.64 -11.21
CA LEU A 129 6.17 0.82 -10.85
C LEU A 129 7.16 0.85 -12.03
N ASP A 130 8.40 1.29 -11.79
CA ASP A 130 9.49 1.30 -12.78
C ASP A 130 9.06 1.85 -14.16
N ASP A 131 8.58 3.09 -14.18
CA ASP A 131 8.11 3.81 -15.39
C ASP A 131 6.90 3.21 -16.11
N LYS A 132 6.29 2.15 -15.57
CA LYS A 132 5.03 1.59 -16.08
C LYS A 132 3.89 1.94 -15.13
N VAL A 133 2.70 2.15 -15.70
CA VAL A 133 1.49 2.35 -14.92
C VAL A 133 0.45 1.31 -15.28
N THR A 134 -0.16 0.73 -14.26
CA THR A 134 -1.28 -0.19 -14.40
C THR A 134 -2.46 0.36 -13.62
N THR A 135 -3.63 0.41 -14.27
CA THR A 135 -4.88 0.78 -13.62
C THR A 135 -5.82 -0.43 -13.50
N LYS A 136 -6.55 -0.51 -12.39
CA LYS A 136 -7.58 -1.53 -12.15
C LYS A 136 -8.80 -0.85 -11.53
N CYS A 137 -9.99 -1.36 -11.83
CA CYS A 137 -11.24 -0.93 -11.21
C CYS A 137 -11.93 -2.07 -10.47
N ALA A 138 -12.77 -1.69 -9.51
CA ALA A 138 -13.70 -2.59 -8.85
C ALA A 138 -14.94 -1.82 -8.39
N GLU A 139 -16.04 -2.54 -8.21
CA GLU A 139 -17.29 -2.04 -7.65
C GLU A 139 -17.61 -2.83 -6.39
N PHE A 140 -17.76 -2.13 -5.27
CA PHE A 140 -18.11 -2.69 -3.97
C PHE A 140 -19.52 -2.21 -3.62
N GLY A 141 -20.50 -3.11 -3.48
CA GLY A 141 -21.94 -2.76 -3.47
C GLY A 141 -22.47 -1.78 -2.39
N GLN A 142 -23.65 -2.06 -1.82
CA GLN A 142 -24.36 -1.15 -0.89
C GLN A 142 -23.73 -1.09 0.53
N GLY A 143 -22.39 -1.10 0.63
CA GLY A 143 -21.68 -0.82 1.87
C GLY A 143 -21.84 0.64 2.27
N ASP A 144 -21.76 0.93 3.56
CA ASP A 144 -21.68 2.31 4.02
C ASP A 144 -20.34 2.96 3.62
N ARG A 145 -20.23 4.27 3.82
CA ARG A 145 -19.02 5.02 3.47
C ARG A 145 -17.75 4.43 4.10
N HIS A 146 -17.82 3.97 5.35
CA HIS A 146 -16.65 3.47 6.06
C HIS A 146 -16.21 2.12 5.48
N SER A 147 -17.16 1.20 5.31
CA SER A 147 -16.95 -0.11 4.72
C SER A 147 -16.39 -0.01 3.30
N ASN A 148 -16.88 0.94 2.50
CA ASN A 148 -16.33 1.20 1.16
C ASN A 148 -14.89 1.70 1.22
N LYS A 149 -14.54 2.59 2.15
CA LYS A 149 -13.15 3.03 2.32
C LYS A 149 -12.22 1.88 2.70
N GLU A 150 -12.63 1.00 3.61
CA GLU A 150 -11.86 -0.19 3.98
C GLU A 150 -11.68 -1.16 2.80
N ALA A 151 -12.75 -1.37 2.03
CA ALA A 151 -12.72 -2.20 0.83
C ALA A 151 -11.77 -1.60 -0.24
N PHE A 152 -11.82 -0.29 -0.46
CA PHE A 152 -10.95 0.41 -1.41
C PHE A 152 -9.48 0.34 -0.99
N THR A 153 -9.17 0.53 0.30
CA THR A 153 -7.83 0.37 0.85
C THR A 153 -7.30 -1.05 0.64
N THR A 154 -8.12 -2.05 0.96
CA THR A 154 -7.76 -3.47 0.78
C THR A 154 -7.53 -3.79 -0.70
N PHE A 155 -8.41 -3.29 -1.58
CA PHE A 155 -8.29 -3.48 -3.02
C PHE A 155 -7.02 -2.85 -3.57
N ALA A 156 -6.70 -1.62 -3.18
CA ALA A 156 -5.50 -0.93 -3.64
C ALA A 156 -4.21 -1.68 -3.25
N LEU A 157 -4.11 -2.16 -2.01
CA LEU A 157 -2.96 -2.96 -1.57
C LEU A 157 -2.86 -4.31 -2.29
N ARG A 158 -3.99 -4.93 -2.61
CA ARG A 158 -4.03 -6.17 -3.41
C ARG A 158 -3.52 -5.92 -4.83
N VAL A 159 -4.02 -4.86 -5.49
CA VAL A 159 -3.60 -4.50 -6.84
C VAL A 159 -2.10 -4.16 -6.87
N ALA A 160 -1.58 -3.46 -5.86
CA ALA A 160 -0.13 -3.20 -5.76
C ALA A 160 0.69 -4.50 -5.68
N LEU A 161 0.23 -5.50 -4.93
CA LEU A 161 0.88 -6.81 -4.83
C LEU A 161 0.77 -7.64 -6.12
N GLU A 162 -0.33 -7.52 -6.84
CA GLU A 162 -0.54 -8.15 -8.16
C GLU A 162 0.44 -7.56 -9.19
N VAL A 163 0.44 -6.23 -9.33
CA VAL A 163 1.33 -5.50 -10.27
C VAL A 163 2.80 -5.77 -9.95
N TRP A 164 3.18 -5.82 -8.67
CA TRP A 164 4.52 -6.24 -8.28
C TRP A 164 4.88 -7.65 -8.79
N GLY A 165 3.95 -8.61 -8.65
CA GLY A 165 4.17 -9.98 -9.09
C GLY A 165 4.37 -10.06 -10.61
N GLU A 166 3.47 -9.44 -11.36
CA GLU A 166 3.52 -9.38 -12.83
C GLU A 166 4.82 -8.74 -13.33
N HIS A 167 5.26 -7.65 -12.69
CA HIS A 167 6.47 -6.93 -13.07
C HIS A 167 7.74 -7.77 -12.89
N HIS A 168 7.89 -8.46 -11.75
CA HIS A 168 9.07 -9.27 -11.48
C HIS A 168 9.08 -10.60 -12.24
N GLU A 169 7.91 -11.16 -12.58
CA GLU A 169 7.82 -12.31 -13.49
C GLU A 169 8.31 -11.95 -14.90
N GLN A 170 7.93 -10.76 -15.39
CA GLN A 170 8.39 -10.25 -16.70
C GLN A 170 9.90 -10.00 -16.72
N GLN A 171 10.47 -9.37 -15.69
CA GLN A 171 11.92 -9.14 -15.62
C GLN A 171 12.71 -10.45 -15.56
N ASN A 172 12.23 -11.46 -14.82
CA ASN A 172 12.87 -12.77 -14.79
C ASN A 172 12.81 -13.44 -16.17
N ALA A 173 11.66 -13.44 -16.85
CA ALA A 173 11.52 -14.02 -18.19
C ALA A 173 12.38 -13.31 -19.24
N GLU A 174 12.47 -11.98 -19.20
CA GLU A 174 13.33 -11.19 -20.10
C GLU A 174 14.81 -11.48 -19.84
N SER A 175 15.24 -11.59 -18.57
CA SER A 175 16.61 -11.97 -18.21
C SER A 175 17.00 -13.36 -18.72
N GLU A 176 16.11 -14.36 -18.58
CA GLU A 176 16.33 -15.72 -19.07
C GLU A 176 16.38 -15.79 -20.61
N SER A 177 15.63 -14.93 -21.31
CA SER A 177 15.66 -14.85 -22.79
C SER A 177 16.90 -14.13 -23.34
N SER A 178 17.52 -13.25 -22.54
CA SER A 178 18.73 -12.50 -22.93
C SER A 178 20.04 -13.28 -22.74
N ASP A 179 20.00 -14.37 -21.98
CA ASP A 179 21.14 -15.25 -21.70
C ASP A 179 21.33 -16.37 -22.77
N GLU A 180 20.50 -16.44 -23.82
CA GLU A 180 20.65 -17.42 -24.91
C GLU A 180 21.77 -17.09 -25.94
N ASP A 181 22.45 -15.93 -25.85
CA ASP A 181 23.67 -15.62 -26.65
C ASP A 181 24.93 -15.43 -25.79
N GLY A 182 25.08 -16.25 -24.75
CA GLY A 182 26.29 -16.25 -23.94
C GLY A 182 26.32 -17.40 -22.94
N SER A 183 27.06 -18.46 -23.28
CA SER A 183 27.23 -19.66 -22.45
C SER A 183 27.47 -19.34 -20.97
N LYS A 184 26.46 -19.54 -20.11
CA LYS A 184 26.67 -19.85 -18.70
C LYS A 184 25.72 -20.97 -18.29
N ALA A 185 26.34 -22.02 -17.76
CA ALA A 185 25.70 -23.25 -17.33
C ALA A 185 24.66 -22.98 -16.23
N PRO A 186 23.58 -23.78 -16.14
CA PRO A 186 22.53 -23.58 -15.15
C PRO A 186 23.06 -23.89 -13.74
N THR A 187 23.06 -22.89 -12.85
CA THR A 187 23.18 -23.09 -11.41
C THR A 187 21.89 -23.71 -10.87
N SER A 188 21.75 -25.00 -11.14
CA SER A 188 20.62 -25.79 -10.69
C SER A 188 20.64 -25.98 -9.16
N VAL A 189 19.44 -25.88 -8.57
CA VAL A 189 19.08 -26.12 -7.16
C VAL A 189 19.68 -27.39 -6.49
N PRO A 190 20.03 -28.50 -7.17
CA PRO A 190 20.61 -29.68 -6.49
C PRO A 190 21.91 -29.43 -5.68
N ALA A 191 22.68 -28.37 -5.94
CA ALA A 191 23.89 -28.09 -5.15
C ALA A 191 23.59 -27.62 -3.72
N ALA A 192 22.52 -26.84 -3.52
CA ALA A 192 22.12 -26.34 -2.21
C ALA A 192 21.51 -27.43 -1.31
N LEU A 193 20.87 -28.44 -1.91
CA LEU A 193 20.31 -29.58 -1.18
C LEU A 193 21.37 -30.53 -0.61
N ASN A 194 22.54 -30.63 -1.23
CA ASN A 194 23.63 -31.47 -0.70
C ASN A 194 24.27 -30.90 0.58
N LEU A 195 24.14 -29.59 0.82
CA LEU A 195 24.61 -28.93 2.05
C LEU A 195 23.70 -29.18 3.27
N LEU A 196 22.52 -29.78 3.08
CA LEU A 196 21.57 -30.12 4.15
C LEU A 196 21.67 -31.60 4.60
N SER A 197 22.66 -32.34 4.09
CA SER A 197 22.88 -33.75 4.44
C SER A 197 23.54 -33.97 5.80
N ASP A 198 24.05 -32.91 6.43
CA ASP A 198 24.45 -32.94 7.83
C ASP A 198 23.22 -32.64 8.70
N GLY A 199 22.54 -33.71 9.13
CA GLY A 199 21.44 -33.61 10.08
C GLY A 199 21.84 -32.85 11.35
N PRO A 200 20.88 -32.20 12.05
CA PRO A 200 21.20 -31.44 13.24
C PRO A 200 21.87 -32.36 14.26
N GLN A 201 23.09 -31.99 14.69
CA GLN A 201 23.69 -32.61 15.86
C GLN A 201 22.73 -32.40 17.02
N THR A 202 22.32 -33.51 17.64
CA THR A 202 21.53 -33.54 18.87
C THR A 202 22.39 -32.95 19.98
N GLY A 203 22.40 -31.62 20.09
CA GLY A 203 22.86 -30.91 21.26
C GLY A 203 21.84 -31.13 22.37
N ASP A 204 22.32 -31.66 23.48
CA ASP A 204 21.56 -31.93 24.69
C ASP A 204 21.13 -30.58 25.31
N TRP A 205 19.89 -30.15 25.04
CA TRP A 205 19.31 -28.90 25.57
C TRP A 205 18.81 -29.09 27.01
N HIS A 206 19.68 -29.58 27.90
CA HIS A 206 19.45 -29.56 29.34
C HIS A 206 20.12 -28.33 29.95
N GLY A 207 19.41 -27.20 29.92
CA GLY A 207 19.62 -26.09 30.84
C GLY A 207 18.36 -25.92 31.65
N ASP A 208 18.45 -26.04 32.97
CA ASP A 208 17.33 -25.82 33.89
C ASP A 208 16.82 -24.38 33.73
N VAL A 209 15.65 -24.24 33.10
CA VAL A 209 14.93 -22.97 33.04
C VAL A 209 14.26 -22.77 34.40
N ALA A 210 14.93 -22.05 35.29
CA ALA A 210 14.33 -21.58 36.54
C ALA A 210 13.43 -20.38 36.24
N TRP A 211 12.11 -20.57 36.34
CA TRP A 211 11.16 -19.48 36.42
C TRP A 211 11.25 -18.89 37.83
N SER A 212 11.56 -17.60 37.94
CA SER A 212 11.33 -16.90 39.21
C SER A 212 9.83 -16.60 39.30
N GLU A 213 9.16 -17.16 40.30
CA GLU A 213 7.82 -16.74 40.72
C GLU A 213 7.95 -15.35 41.34
N GLY A 214 7.97 -14.33 40.47
CA GLY A 214 7.75 -12.95 40.84
C GLY A 214 6.28 -12.63 40.65
N ASP A 215 5.49 -12.92 41.69
CA ASP A 215 4.16 -12.35 41.85
C ASP A 215 4.26 -10.82 41.88
N GLU A 216 3.73 -10.16 40.86
CA GLU A 216 2.85 -9.00 40.97
C GLU A 216 2.41 -8.55 39.57
N GLU A 217 1.12 -8.73 39.27
CA GLU A 217 0.49 -7.99 38.18
C GLU A 217 0.69 -6.49 38.43
N PRO A 218 1.09 -5.70 37.42
CA PRO A 218 1.24 -4.26 37.59
C PRO A 218 -0.12 -3.67 37.94
N LYS A 219 -0.28 -3.24 39.19
CA LYS A 219 -1.47 -2.49 39.62
C LYS A 219 -1.45 -1.11 38.95
N PRO A 220 -2.58 -0.62 38.45
CA PRO A 220 -2.68 0.76 38.00
C PRO A 220 -2.40 1.69 39.18
N ASP A 221 -1.55 2.70 38.97
CA ASP A 221 -1.06 3.61 40.03
C ASP A 221 -2.12 4.57 40.60
N SER A 222 -3.40 4.46 40.21
CA SER A 222 -4.49 5.29 40.76
C SER A 222 -5.88 4.76 40.40
N ASP A 223 -6.82 4.84 41.34
CA ASP A 223 -8.27 4.63 41.14
C ASP A 223 -8.98 5.83 40.45
N GLU A 224 -8.22 6.75 39.86
CA GLU A 224 -8.79 7.89 39.13
C GLU A 224 -8.93 7.53 37.64
N ASP A 225 -10.15 7.64 37.11
CA ASP A 225 -10.40 7.62 35.67
C ASP A 225 -9.47 8.65 35.01
N PRO A 226 -8.76 8.32 33.92
CA PRO A 226 -7.88 9.27 33.25
C PRO A 226 -8.72 10.43 32.70
N ALA A 227 -8.75 11.53 33.46
CA ALA A 227 -9.34 12.77 33.02
C ALA A 227 -8.50 13.31 31.87
N ILE A 228 -9.12 13.50 30.70
CA ILE A 228 -8.53 14.25 29.60
C ILE A 228 -8.31 15.66 30.14
N PRO A 229 -7.07 16.16 30.23
CA PRO A 229 -6.84 17.52 30.69
C PRO A 229 -7.53 18.49 29.73
N ASP A 230 -8.38 19.37 30.28
CA ASP A 230 -8.95 20.49 29.53
C ASP A 230 -7.79 21.26 28.89
N SER A 231 -7.80 21.29 27.57
CA SER A 231 -6.70 21.70 26.73
C SER A 231 -6.34 23.18 26.93
N ASP A 232 -5.22 23.48 27.59
CA ASP A 232 -4.45 24.71 27.36
C ASP A 232 -3.56 24.53 26.11
N ILE A 233 -4.15 24.08 24.99
CA ILE A 233 -3.48 24.16 23.70
C ILE A 233 -3.63 25.61 23.22
N ALA A 234 -2.69 26.45 23.64
CA ALA A 234 -2.49 27.76 23.04
C ALA A 234 -1.92 27.56 21.64
N TRP A 235 -2.77 27.64 20.62
CA TRP A 235 -2.32 27.80 19.25
C TRP A 235 -1.67 29.18 19.13
N GLY A 236 -0.33 29.21 19.03
CA GLY A 236 0.38 30.44 18.75
C GLY A 236 -0.04 30.97 17.37
N GLU A 237 -0.47 32.22 17.32
CA GLU A 237 -0.63 32.95 16.06
C GLU A 237 0.76 33.36 15.58
N GLU A 238 1.25 32.74 14.51
CA GLU A 238 2.30 33.29 13.63
C GLU A 238 1.73 33.55 12.24
#